data_AF-A0A1M5CTZ8-F1
#
_entry.id   AF-A0A1M5CTZ8-F1
#
_cell.length_a   1.000
_cell.length_b   1.000
_cell.length_c   1.000
_cell.angle_alpha   90.00
_cell.angle_beta   90.00
_cell.angle_gamma   90.00
#
_symmetry.space_group_name_H-M   'P 1'
#
loop_
_entity.id
_entity.type
_entity.pdbx_description
1 polymer ?
#
loop_
_entity_poly.entity_id
_entity_poly.type
_entity_poly.pdbx_seq_one_letter_code
_entity_poly.pdbx_strand_id
1 'polypeptide(L)'
;MLTRPLWPVIEYVVNYNYIVEVLCENKDKPEMECDGKCYLSKQLAKQTESVENNPFQDIKKIEIPQFIIAEEIAKFNFYPKTNFTLKKVIGYKPNLKAFQFTSKIFHPPQLG
;
A
#
# COMPACT_ATOMS: atom_id res chain seq x y z
N MET A 1 -12.90 4.99 -5.87
CA MET A 1 -13.57 3.93 -6.64
C MET A 1 -14.21 2.96 -5.66
N LEU A 2 -15.50 3.11 -5.33
CA LEU A 2 -16.14 2.23 -4.35
C LEU A 2 -17.63 2.02 -4.64
N THR A 3 -18.00 1.94 -5.91
CA THR A 3 -19.40 1.69 -6.27
C THR A 3 -19.49 0.82 -7.52
N ARG A 4 -18.85 -0.36 -7.50
CA ARG A 4 -19.49 -1.47 -8.22
C ARG A 4 -20.86 -1.68 -7.55
N PRO A 5 -21.96 -1.87 -8.29
CA PRO A 5 -23.27 -1.97 -7.70
C PRO A 5 -23.30 -3.15 -6.71
N LEU A 6 -23.38 -2.85 -5.41
CA LEU A 6 -23.41 -3.85 -4.31
C LEU A 6 -24.73 -4.65 -4.28
N TRP A 7 -25.58 -4.47 -5.28
CA TRP A 7 -26.88 -5.11 -5.39
C TRP A 7 -26.86 -6.63 -5.16
N PRO A 8 -25.95 -7.43 -5.77
CA PRO A 8 -25.90 -8.88 -5.56
C PRO A 8 -25.52 -9.25 -4.13
N VAL A 9 -24.71 -8.41 -3.46
CA VAL A 9 -24.32 -8.62 -2.07
C VAL A 9 -25.50 -8.33 -1.14
N ILE A 10 -26.26 -7.28 -1.41
CA ILE A 10 -27.48 -6.95 -0.64
C ILE A 10 -28.51 -8.07 -0.80
N GLU A 11 -28.77 -8.52 -2.02
CA GLU A 11 -29.68 -9.63 -2.31
C GLU A 11 -29.23 -10.93 -1.61
N TYR A 12 -27.92 -11.20 -1.61
CA TYR A 12 -27.34 -12.34 -0.92
C TYR A 12 -27.55 -12.30 0.59
N VAL A 13 -27.38 -11.15 1.23
CA VAL A 13 -27.56 -11.01 2.68
C VAL A 13 -29.04 -11.09 3.05
N VAL A 14 -29.91 -10.40 2.32
CA VAL A 14 -31.36 -10.35 2.62
C VAL A 14 -32.02 -11.71 2.41
N ASN A 15 -31.64 -12.44 1.35
CA ASN A 15 -32.24 -13.72 1.00
C ASN A 15 -31.33 -14.92 1.30
N TYR A 16 -30.40 -14.78 2.26
CA TYR A 16 -29.36 -15.78 2.53
C TYR A 16 -29.92 -17.21 2.67
N ASN A 17 -30.93 -17.40 3.53
CA ASN A 17 -31.52 -18.72 3.77
C ASN A 17 -32.09 -19.34 2.48
N TYR A 18 -32.85 -18.55 1.72
CA TYR A 18 -33.41 -19.02 0.45
C TYR A 18 -32.32 -19.37 -0.57
N ILE A 19 -31.26 -18.57 -0.64
CA ILE A 19 -30.15 -18.81 -1.56
C ILE A 19 -29.42 -20.11 -1.20
N VAL A 20 -29.15 -20.35 0.08
CA VAL A 20 -28.50 -21.58 0.56
C VAL A 20 -29.40 -22.80 0.34
N GLU A 21 -30.67 -22.73 0.74
CA GLU A 21 -31.60 -23.85 0.71
C GLU A 21 -32.15 -24.19 -0.67
N VAL A 22 -32.25 -23.21 -1.57
CA VAL A 22 -32.91 -23.38 -2.89
C VAL A 22 -31.94 -23.18 -4.04
N LEU A 23 -31.11 -22.13 -4.04
CA LEU A 23 -30.30 -21.75 -5.20
C LEU A 23 -28.87 -22.32 -5.23
N CYS A 24 -28.37 -22.86 -4.12
CA CYS A 24 -27.06 -23.51 -4.10
C CYS A 24 -27.06 -24.76 -5.00
N GLU A 25 -26.04 -24.89 -5.85
CA GLU A 25 -25.88 -26.02 -6.79
C GLU A 25 -25.13 -27.22 -6.18
N ASN A 26 -24.32 -27.00 -5.13
CA ASN A 26 -23.50 -28.02 -4.48
C ASN A 26 -24.04 -28.41 -3.09
N LYS A 27 -25.36 -28.53 -2.93
CA LYS A 27 -25.98 -28.91 -1.64
C LYS A 27 -25.59 -30.33 -1.20
N ASP A 28 -25.40 -31.23 -2.17
CA ASP A 28 -25.06 -32.63 -1.92
C ASP A 28 -23.56 -32.84 -1.63
N LYS A 29 -22.74 -31.78 -1.68
CA LYS A 29 -21.29 -31.81 -1.49
C LYS A 29 -20.87 -30.83 -0.40
N PRO A 30 -21.08 -31.17 0.89
CA PRO A 30 -20.78 -30.29 2.00
C PRO A 30 -19.30 -29.90 2.08
N GLU A 31 -18.39 -30.73 1.55
CA GLU A 31 -16.95 -30.44 1.48
C GLU A 31 -16.59 -29.23 0.60
N MET A 32 -17.50 -28.80 -0.27
CA MET A 32 -17.30 -27.65 -1.17
C MET A 32 -17.70 -26.31 -0.54
N GLU A 33 -18.25 -26.33 0.69
CA GLU A 33 -18.64 -25.15 1.46
C GLU A 33 -19.41 -24.12 0.60
N CYS A 34 -20.46 -24.55 -0.11
CA CYS A 34 -21.17 -23.67 -1.05
C CYS A 34 -21.71 -22.41 -0.36
N ASP A 35 -22.49 -22.55 0.72
CA ASP A 35 -23.09 -21.46 1.50
C ASP A 35 -23.71 -20.33 0.66
N GLY A 36 -24.22 -20.63 -0.54
CA GLY A 36 -24.74 -19.63 -1.49
C GLY A 36 -23.66 -18.82 -2.23
N LYS A 37 -22.37 -19.03 -1.96
CA LYS A 37 -21.21 -18.36 -2.59
C LYS A 37 -21.14 -18.65 -4.09
N CYS A 38 -21.56 -19.83 -4.55
CA CYS A 38 -21.64 -20.17 -5.97
C CYS A 38 -22.64 -19.27 -6.72
N TYR A 39 -23.82 -19.06 -6.13
CA TYR A 39 -24.83 -18.16 -6.68
C TYR A 39 -24.34 -16.70 -6.70
N LEU A 40 -23.78 -16.22 -5.58
CA LEU A 40 -23.24 -14.87 -5.48
C LEU A 40 -22.15 -14.62 -6.53
N SER A 41 -21.24 -15.57 -6.71
CA SER A 41 -20.16 -15.48 -7.70
C SER A 41 -20.70 -15.34 -9.12
N LYS A 42 -21.75 -16.09 -9.48
CA LYS A 42 -22.40 -15.96 -10.79
C LYS A 42 -23.06 -14.60 -11.00
N GLN A 43 -23.72 -14.04 -9.97
CA GLN A 43 -24.35 -12.72 -10.09
C GLN A 43 -23.31 -11.59 -10.22
N LEU A 44 -22.18 -11.71 -9.51
CA LEU A 44 -21.06 -10.77 -9.62
C LEU A 44 -20.37 -10.83 -11.00
N ALA A 45 -20.25 -12.03 -11.57
CA ALA A 45 -19.70 -12.21 -12.93
C ALA A 45 -20.59 -11.55 -13.99
N LYS A 46 -21.91 -11.78 -13.93
CA LYS A 46 -22.90 -11.16 -14.85
C LYS A 46 -22.86 -9.64 -14.83
N GLN A 47 -22.69 -9.04 -13.65
CA GLN A 47 -22.54 -7.59 -13.55
C GLN A 47 -21.27 -7.09 -14.24
N THR A 48 -20.19 -7.88 -14.22
CA THR A 48 -18.94 -7.51 -14.89
C THR A 48 -19.06 -7.61 -16.41
N GLU A 49 -19.73 -8.64 -16.93
CA GLU A 49 -20.00 -8.82 -18.36
C GLU A 49 -20.93 -7.73 -18.92
N SER A 50 -21.93 -7.29 -18.14
CA SER A 50 -22.83 -6.20 -18.55
C SER A 50 -22.15 -4.83 -18.72
N VAL A 51 -20.92 -4.68 -18.23
CA VAL A 51 -20.12 -3.43 -18.35
C VAL A 51 -19.38 -3.34 -19.70
N GLU A 52 -19.29 -4.43 -20.48
CA GLU A 52 -18.73 -4.35 -21.84
C GLU A 52 -19.59 -3.47 -22.77
N ASN A 53 -20.87 -3.25 -22.44
CA ASN A 53 -21.77 -2.32 -23.14
C ASN A 53 -22.00 -1.00 -22.36
N ASN A 54 -21.03 -0.58 -21.54
CA ASN A 54 -21.15 0.64 -20.75
C ASN A 54 -20.52 1.85 -21.46
N PRO A 55 -21.30 2.86 -21.88
CA PRO A 55 -20.78 4.10 -22.49
C PRO A 55 -19.90 4.96 -21.55
N PHE A 56 -19.70 4.54 -20.30
CA PHE A 56 -18.83 5.19 -19.32
C PHE A 56 -17.42 4.57 -19.18
N GLN A 57 -16.96 3.76 -20.14
CA GLN A 57 -15.62 3.15 -20.14
C GLN A 57 -14.46 4.15 -20.23
N ASP A 58 -14.72 5.44 -20.50
CA ASP A 58 -13.73 6.52 -20.36
C ASP A 58 -13.56 6.95 -18.89
N ILE A 59 -13.18 6.01 -18.04
CA ILE A 59 -12.67 6.36 -16.71
C ILE A 59 -11.25 6.89 -16.93
N LYS A 60 -11.16 8.20 -17.15
CA LYS A 60 -9.90 8.96 -17.12
C LYS A 60 -9.11 8.46 -15.91
N LYS A 61 -7.89 7.99 -16.14
CA LYS A 61 -6.95 7.62 -15.08
C LYS A 61 -6.83 8.81 -14.14
N ILE A 62 -7.47 8.71 -12.98
CA ILE A 62 -7.28 9.69 -11.91
C ILE A 62 -5.93 9.34 -11.31
N GLU A 63 -4.90 10.04 -11.77
CA GLU A 63 -3.60 10.03 -11.13
C GLU A 63 -3.79 10.62 -9.73
N ILE A 64 -3.62 9.78 -8.71
CA ILE A 64 -3.62 10.24 -7.32
C ILE A 64 -2.20 10.75 -7.07
N PRO A 65 -1.99 12.07 -6.90
CA PRO A 65 -0.66 12.58 -6.61
C PRO A 65 -0.23 12.06 -5.24
N GLN A 66 0.83 11.24 -5.21
CA GLN A 66 1.51 10.90 -3.97
C GLN A 66 2.25 12.15 -3.47
N PHE A 67 1.81 12.72 -2.36
CA PHE A 67 2.55 13.77 -1.67
C PHE A 67 3.46 13.12 -0.61
N ILE A 68 4.77 13.35 -0.72
CA ILE A 68 5.73 12.99 0.31
C ILE A 68 5.82 14.17 1.26
N ILE A 69 5.32 14.01 2.48
CA ILE A 69 5.53 14.99 3.56
C ILE A 69 6.92 14.73 4.14
N ALA A 70 7.89 15.53 3.70
CA ALA A 70 9.21 15.56 4.33
C ALA A 70 9.14 16.49 5.55
N GLU A 71 8.86 15.92 6.72
CA GLU A 71 8.95 16.65 7.98
C GLU A 71 10.41 16.70 8.44
N GLU A 72 10.86 17.85 8.93
CA GLU A 72 12.23 18.05 9.40
C GLU A 72 12.44 17.22 10.68
N ILE A 73 12.96 16.00 10.54
CA ILE A 73 13.21 15.09 11.67
C ILE A 73 14.23 15.77 12.59
N ALA A 74 13.78 16.12 13.80
CA ALA A 74 14.51 16.69 14.93
C ALA A 74 15.95 17.15 14.67
N LYS A 75 16.21 18.46 14.82
CA LYS A 75 17.57 19.02 14.82
C LYS A 75 18.34 18.52 16.04
N PHE A 76 19.23 17.55 15.84
CA PHE A 76 20.15 17.09 16.87
C PHE A 76 21.33 18.06 16.97
N ASN A 77 21.36 18.85 18.05
CA ASN A 77 22.52 19.65 18.40
C ASN A 77 23.51 18.78 19.18
N PHE A 78 24.57 18.33 18.51
CA PHE A 78 25.69 17.65 19.16
C PHE A 78 26.54 18.68 19.90
N TYR A 79 26.24 18.91 21.18
CA TYR A 79 27.15 19.64 22.06
C TYR A 79 28.25 18.68 22.51
N PRO A 80 29.53 18.93 22.19
CA PRO A 80 30.60 18.14 22.75
C PRO A 80 30.62 18.43 24.25
N LYS A 81 30.36 17.41 25.08
CA LYS A 81 30.53 17.50 26.53
C LYS A 81 32.02 17.50 26.85
N THR A 82 32.68 18.64 26.62
CA THR A 82 34.11 18.81 26.87
C THR A 82 34.37 19.12 28.33
N ASN A 83 34.22 18.12 29.21
CA ASN A 83 34.91 18.17 30.51
C ASN A 83 36.33 17.63 30.29
N PHE A 84 37.12 18.34 29.48
CA PHE A 84 38.55 18.06 29.38
C PHE A 84 39.22 18.63 30.62
N THR A 85 39.48 17.80 31.62
CA THR A 85 40.53 18.10 32.58
C THR A 85 41.84 18.08 31.80
N LEU A 86 42.42 19.25 31.54
CA LEU A 86 43.75 19.41 30.96
C LEU A 86 44.78 18.73 31.88
N LYS A 87 44.97 17.42 31.73
CA LYS A 87 46.25 16.80 32.07
C LYS A 87 47.24 17.34 31.05
N LYS A 88 48.27 18.04 31.55
CA LYS A 88 49.39 18.58 30.78
C LYS A 88 49.84 17.56 29.73
N VAL A 89 49.48 17.79 28.46
CA VAL A 89 49.78 16.89 27.35
C VAL A 89 51.25 17.09 26.97
N ILE A 90 52.05 16.03 27.04
CA ILE A 90 53.35 15.95 26.38
C ILE A 90 53.05 16.06 24.88
N GLY A 91 53.60 17.09 24.23
CA GLY A 91 53.14 17.62 22.95
C GLY A 91 52.95 16.55 21.86
N TYR A 92 51.69 16.32 21.50
CA TYR A 92 51.32 15.67 20.24
C TYR A 92 50.41 16.62 19.47
N LYS A 93 50.80 16.97 18.26
CA LYS A 93 50.03 17.82 17.35
C LYS A 93 49.32 16.92 16.32
N PRO A 94 48.04 16.56 16.51
CA PRO A 94 47.35 15.71 15.54
C PRO A 94 47.22 16.44 14.20
N ASN A 95 47.83 15.88 13.14
CA ASN A 95 47.69 16.34 11.77
C ASN A 95 46.59 15.54 11.04
N LEU A 96 45.42 15.43 11.67
CA LEU A 96 44.27 14.77 11.05
C LEU A 96 43.40 15.87 10.43
N LYS A 97 43.57 16.08 9.11
CA LYS A 97 42.59 16.84 8.33
C LYS A 97 41.32 16.00 8.20
N ALA A 98 40.29 16.34 8.96
CA ALA A 98 38.95 15.82 8.75
C ALA A 98 38.37 16.43 7.46
N PHE A 99 38.71 15.87 6.30
CA PHE A 99 37.97 16.13 5.07
C PHE A 99 36.69 15.30 5.14
N GLN A 100 35.57 15.95 5.41
CA GLN A 100 34.26 15.35 5.23
C GLN A 100 33.99 15.25 3.72
N PHE A 101 34.22 14.08 3.14
CA PHE A 101 33.89 13.78 1.73
C PHE A 101 32.39 13.55 1.52
N THR A 102 31.53 14.38 2.10
CA THR A 102 30.07 14.20 2.07
C THR A 102 29.39 14.81 0.84
N SER A 103 30.13 15.39 -0.10
CA SER A 103 29.56 16.10 -1.24
C SER A 103 29.55 15.35 -2.58
N LYS A 104 29.74 14.02 -2.60
CA LYS A 104 29.42 13.20 -3.79
C LYS A 104 28.25 12.28 -3.50
N ILE A 105 27.06 12.78 -3.80
CA ILE A 105 25.89 11.92 -4.01
C ILE A 105 26.22 11.01 -5.19
N PHE A 106 26.06 9.70 -4.99
CA PHE A 106 26.30 8.69 -6.01
C PHE A 106 25.19 8.81 -7.07
N HIS A 107 25.52 9.33 -8.25
CA HIS A 107 24.60 9.33 -9.38
C HIS A 107 24.83 8.05 -10.19
N PRO A 108 23.79 7.31 -10.58
CA PRO A 108 23.94 6.14 -11.43
C PRO A 108 24.57 6.53 -12.79
N PRO A 109 25.36 5.65 -13.41
CA PRO A 109 25.99 5.92 -14.69
C PRO A 109 24.94 6.15 -15.78
N GLN A 110 25.18 7.12 -16.66
CA GLN A 110 24.34 7.35 -17.83
C GLN A 110 24.61 6.26 -18.85
N LEU A 111 23.55 5.54 -19.24
CA LEU A 111 23.60 4.58 -20.33
C LEU A 111 23.66 5.37 -21.65
N GLY A 112 24.83 5.35 -22.28
CA GLY A 112 25.04 5.72 -23.68
C GLY A 112 25.07 4.48 -24.56
#